data_AF-A0A1E3BHR3-F1
#
_entry.id   AF-A0A1E3BHR3-F1
#
_cell.length_a   1.000
_cell.length_b   1.000
_cell.length_c   1.000
_cell.angle_alpha   90.00
_cell.angle_beta   90.00
_cell.angle_gamma   90.00
#
_symmetry.space_group_name_H-M   'P 1'
#
loop_
_entity.id
_entity.type
_entity.pdbx_description
1 polymer ?
#
loop_
_entity_poly.entity_id
_entity_poly.type
_entity_poly.pdbx_seq_one_letter_code
_entity_poly.pdbx_strand_id
1 'polypeptide(L)'
;MFHELIWAASSQLELSLAPTFSTWSQVTFLHMYLLTVRLRALPSHESVQTYSRHLIDHFSHNAEQRMDVLHGITSRAIRNKFLKDLFIQWRGVLAAYDEGLVKGDAVLGAAVWRNLWKASYTGPDGKDMNWTKIACVVAYMRRVLSELSQVTEGDLILTLERRNGKPGIFGYSELDKKLVDAKR
;
A
#
# COMPACT_ATOMS: atom_id res chain seq x y z
N MET A 1 -7.72 5.95 -11.43
CA MET A 1 -6.67 5.20 -10.69
C MET A 1 -5.27 5.86 -10.73
N PHE A 2 -4.76 6.31 -11.88
CA PHE A 2 -3.40 6.86 -12.03
C PHE A 2 -3.14 8.22 -11.36
N HIS A 3 -4.19 9.01 -11.10
CA HIS A 3 -4.07 10.30 -10.39
C HIS A 3 -3.86 10.12 -8.87
N GLU A 4 -4.07 8.92 -8.32
CA GLU A 4 -3.83 8.63 -6.90
C GLU A 4 -2.34 8.36 -6.59
N LEU A 5 -1.53 8.06 -7.61
CA LEU A 5 -0.06 7.98 -7.47
C LEU A 5 0.57 9.35 -7.17
N ILE A 6 -0.15 10.45 -7.43
CA ILE A 6 0.24 11.80 -7.00
C ILE A 6 0.09 11.93 -5.48
N TRP A 7 -0.81 11.17 -4.85
CA TRP A 7 -0.98 11.14 -3.38
C TRP A 7 0.05 10.28 -2.65
N ALA A 8 0.72 9.35 -3.35
CA ALA A 8 1.92 8.72 -2.81
C ALA A 8 2.97 9.79 -2.46
N ALA A 9 3.08 10.88 -3.24
CA ALA A 9 4.00 11.98 -2.94
C ALA A 9 3.59 12.80 -1.71
N SER A 10 2.30 13.09 -1.51
CA SER A 10 1.81 13.81 -0.32
C SER A 10 1.95 12.97 0.96
N SER A 11 1.67 11.66 0.88
CA SER A 11 1.82 10.72 1.99
C SER A 11 3.30 10.44 2.32
N GLN A 12 4.17 10.40 1.30
CA GLN A 12 5.62 10.29 1.46
C GLN A 12 6.22 11.50 2.19
N LEU A 13 5.66 12.70 1.98
CA LEU A 13 6.11 13.92 2.64
C LEU A 13 5.81 13.90 4.15
N GLU A 14 4.61 13.49 4.57
CA GLU A 14 4.27 13.37 6.00
C GLU A 14 5.00 12.19 6.69
N LEU A 15 5.20 11.08 5.98
CA LEU A 15 5.91 9.91 6.52
C LEU A 15 7.44 10.05 6.40
N SER A 16 7.93 11.06 5.69
CA SER A 16 9.33 11.31 5.35
C SER A 16 10.00 10.09 4.72
N LEU A 17 9.32 9.39 3.80
CA LEU A 17 9.88 8.26 3.08
C LEU A 17 10.68 8.75 1.86
N ALA A 18 11.85 8.17 1.60
CA ALA A 18 12.66 8.55 0.45
C ALA A 18 11.91 8.22 -0.87
N PRO A 19 11.85 9.12 -1.87
CA PRO A 19 11.09 8.92 -3.10
C PRO A 19 11.83 7.98 -4.07
N THR A 20 11.99 6.71 -3.69
CA THR A 20 12.69 5.68 -4.47
C THR A 20 11.70 4.71 -5.11
N PHE A 21 12.14 3.97 -6.13
CA PHE A 21 11.35 2.88 -6.73
C PHE A 21 10.91 1.84 -5.68
N SER A 22 11.80 1.51 -4.74
CA SER A 22 11.51 0.59 -3.64
C SER A 22 10.44 1.14 -2.70
N THR A 23 10.47 2.43 -2.39
CA THR A 23 9.41 3.06 -1.58
C THR A 23 8.09 3.05 -2.33
N TRP A 24 8.11 3.40 -3.62
CA TRP A 24 6.93 3.37 -4.47
C TRP A 24 6.31 1.96 -4.51
N SER A 25 7.10 0.92 -4.72
CA SER A 25 6.58 -0.44 -4.81
C SER A 25 5.97 -0.90 -3.48
N GLN A 26 6.62 -0.61 -2.35
CA GLN A 26 6.12 -1.00 -1.02
C GLN A 26 4.85 -0.25 -0.62
N VAL A 27 4.76 1.05 -0.92
CA VAL A 27 3.52 1.83 -0.74
C VAL A 27 2.41 1.29 -1.66
N THR A 28 2.74 0.93 -2.90
CA THR A 28 1.76 0.36 -3.83
C THR A 28 1.28 -1.01 -3.34
N PHE A 29 2.17 -1.86 -2.84
CA PHE A 29 1.82 -3.14 -2.22
C PHE A 29 0.88 -2.96 -1.01
N LEU A 30 1.08 -1.94 -0.18
CA LEU A 30 0.16 -1.66 0.92
C LEU A 30 -1.28 -1.42 0.41
N HIS A 31 -1.47 -0.59 -0.62
CA HIS A 31 -2.80 -0.36 -1.19
C HIS A 31 -3.36 -1.59 -1.90
N MET A 32 -2.53 -2.29 -2.69
CA MET A 32 -2.92 -3.56 -3.31
C MET A 32 -3.35 -4.59 -2.26
N TYR A 33 -2.70 -4.62 -1.09
CA TYR A 33 -3.06 -5.51 0.00
C TYR A 33 -4.46 -5.20 0.54
N LEU A 34 -4.75 -3.92 0.81
CA LEU A 34 -6.08 -3.48 1.29
C LEU A 34 -7.19 -3.88 0.32
N LEU A 35 -6.96 -3.70 -0.99
CA LEU A 35 -7.87 -4.17 -2.03
C LEU A 35 -7.99 -5.70 -2.03
N THR A 36 -6.87 -6.41 -1.95
CA THR A 36 -6.84 -7.87 -1.96
C THR A 36 -7.63 -8.45 -0.78
N VAL A 37 -7.54 -7.85 0.42
CA VAL A 37 -8.36 -8.24 1.57
C VAL A 37 -9.85 -8.08 1.25
N ARG A 38 -10.26 -6.95 0.66
CA ARG A 38 -11.67 -6.72 0.30
C ARG A 38 -12.15 -7.67 -0.81
N LEU A 39 -11.33 -7.90 -1.82
CA LEU A 39 -11.63 -8.81 -2.93
C LEU A 39 -11.82 -10.25 -2.42
N ARG A 40 -10.99 -10.72 -1.48
CA ARG A 40 -11.14 -12.05 -0.86
C ARG A 40 -12.45 -12.24 -0.09
N ALA A 41 -13.15 -11.16 0.26
CA ALA A 41 -14.46 -11.19 0.91
C ALA A 41 -15.64 -11.10 -0.08
N LEU A 42 -15.40 -11.12 -1.40
CA LEU A 42 -16.47 -11.19 -2.40
C LEU A 42 -17.09 -12.59 -2.43
N PRO A 43 -18.39 -12.71 -2.75
CA PRO A 43 -19.10 -14.00 -2.74
C PRO A 43 -18.67 -14.91 -3.90
N SER A 44 -18.21 -14.35 -5.02
CA SER A 44 -17.80 -15.10 -6.20
C SER A 44 -16.29 -15.31 -6.24
N HIS A 45 -15.87 -16.57 -6.19
CA HIS A 45 -14.47 -16.95 -6.31
C HIS A 45 -13.85 -16.55 -7.67
N GLU A 46 -14.64 -16.60 -8.74
CA GLU A 46 -14.23 -16.18 -10.08
C GLU A 46 -13.94 -14.67 -10.14
N SER A 47 -14.78 -13.85 -9.48
CA SER A 47 -14.53 -12.40 -9.33
C SER A 47 -13.20 -12.17 -8.61
N VAL A 48 -12.94 -12.88 -7.51
CA VAL A 48 -11.67 -12.73 -6.75
C VAL A 48 -10.46 -13.00 -7.63
N GLN A 49 -10.46 -14.11 -8.38
CA GLN A 49 -9.35 -14.48 -9.25
C GLN A 49 -9.13 -13.44 -10.35
N THR A 50 -10.21 -13.02 -11.01
CA THR A 50 -10.18 -12.06 -12.11
C THR A 50 -9.63 -10.71 -11.65
N TYR A 51 -10.20 -10.14 -10.58
CA TYR A 51 -9.74 -8.85 -10.05
C TYR A 51 -8.31 -8.91 -9.50
N SER A 52 -7.94 -10.00 -8.82
CA SER A 52 -6.57 -10.19 -8.32
C SER A 52 -5.55 -10.24 -9.46
N ARG A 53 -5.89 -10.92 -10.56
CA ARG A 53 -5.05 -10.98 -11.76
C ARG A 53 -4.87 -9.59 -12.38
N HIS A 54 -5.97 -8.86 -12.60
CA HIS A 54 -5.90 -7.51 -13.13
C HIS A 54 -5.06 -6.57 -12.26
N LEU A 55 -5.17 -6.67 -10.94
CA LEU A 55 -4.40 -5.84 -10.00
C LEU A 55 -2.88 -6.09 -10.16
N ILE A 56 -2.46 -7.35 -10.28
CA ILE A 56 -1.05 -7.73 -10.45
C ILE A 56 -0.54 -7.36 -11.84
N ASP A 57 -1.36 -7.56 -12.88
CA ASP A 57 -1.01 -7.22 -14.26
C ASP A 57 -0.80 -5.69 -14.41
N HIS A 58 -1.70 -4.88 -13.85
CA HIS A 58 -1.56 -3.43 -13.83
C HIS A 58 -0.34 -2.96 -13.03
N PHE A 59 -0.05 -3.57 -11.87
CA PHE A 59 1.16 -3.27 -11.13
C PHE A 59 2.42 -3.59 -11.94
N SER A 60 2.45 -4.75 -12.57
CA SER A 60 3.61 -5.22 -13.35
C SER A 60 3.89 -4.31 -14.55
N HIS A 61 2.84 -3.89 -15.26
CA HIS A 61 2.96 -2.93 -16.35
C HIS A 61 3.51 -1.58 -15.88
N ASN A 62 3.00 -1.06 -14.76
CA ASN A 62 3.49 0.17 -14.15
C ASN A 62 4.96 0.07 -13.71
N ALA A 63 5.33 -1.06 -13.11
CA ALA A 63 6.71 -1.31 -12.70
C ALA A 63 7.65 -1.38 -13.91
N GLU A 64 7.23 -2.04 -14.99
CA GLU A 64 7.99 -2.10 -16.24
C GLU A 64 8.21 -0.72 -16.84
N GLN A 65 7.15 0.09 -16.97
CA GLN A 65 7.24 1.45 -17.49
C GLN A 65 8.18 2.32 -16.63
N ARG A 66 8.10 2.22 -15.29
CA ARG A 66 8.99 2.98 -14.39
C ARG A 66 10.44 2.54 -14.53
N MET A 67 10.71 1.24 -14.68
CA MET A 67 12.07 0.73 -14.89
C MET A 67 12.66 1.22 -16.22
N ASP A 68 11.86 1.25 -17.27
CA ASP A 68 12.29 1.73 -18.59
C ASP A 68 12.49 3.25 -18.60
N VAL A 69 11.44 4.01 -18.26
CA VAL A 69 11.40 5.47 -18.42
C VAL A 69 12.19 6.21 -17.34
N LEU A 70 12.07 5.82 -16.06
CA LEU A 70 12.67 6.57 -14.95
C LEU A 70 14.08 6.09 -14.59
N HIS A 71 14.42 4.85 -14.92
CA HIS A 71 15.69 4.22 -14.53
C HIS A 71 16.55 3.76 -15.72
N GLY A 72 16.08 3.92 -16.96
CA GLY A 72 16.84 3.59 -18.16
C GLY A 72 17.13 2.10 -18.31
N ILE A 73 16.38 1.22 -17.65
CA ILE A 73 16.56 -0.22 -17.70
C ILE A 73 15.86 -0.77 -18.96
N THR A 74 16.49 -0.56 -20.12
CA THR A 74 15.95 -0.95 -21.42
C THR A 74 16.04 -2.46 -21.70
N SER A 75 16.92 -3.17 -20.98
CA SER A 75 17.08 -4.63 -21.11
C SER A 75 15.87 -5.39 -20.57
N ARG A 76 15.13 -6.04 -21.48
CA ARG A 76 13.97 -6.89 -21.16
C ARG A 76 14.31 -8.01 -20.16
N ALA A 77 15.47 -8.64 -20.31
CA ALA A 77 15.89 -9.71 -19.40
C ALA A 77 16.06 -9.20 -17.96
N ILE A 78 16.65 -8.02 -17.80
CA ILE A 78 16.84 -7.37 -16.50
C ILE A 78 15.47 -6.97 -15.92
N ARG A 79 14.59 -6.33 -16.69
CA ARG A 79 13.24 -5.98 -16.23
C ARG A 79 12.45 -7.21 -15.78
N ASN A 80 12.50 -8.31 -16.53
CA ASN A 80 11.83 -9.55 -16.16
C ASN A 80 12.36 -10.14 -14.84
N LYS A 81 13.66 -10.02 -14.58
CA LYS A 81 14.24 -10.43 -13.29
C LYS A 81 13.68 -9.57 -12.15
N PHE A 82 13.68 -8.25 -12.30
CA PHE A 82 13.10 -7.33 -11.31
C PHE A 82 11.60 -7.58 -11.07
N LEU A 83 10.81 -7.83 -12.11
CA LEU A 83 9.40 -8.17 -11.95
C LEU A 83 9.19 -9.46 -11.15
N LYS A 84 10.02 -10.48 -11.36
CA LYS A 84 10.01 -11.71 -10.56
C LYS A 84 10.36 -11.44 -9.10
N ASP A 85 11.37 -10.60 -8.85
CA ASP A 85 11.78 -10.22 -7.50
C ASP A 85 10.66 -9.44 -6.79
N LEU A 86 10.01 -8.49 -7.47
CA LEU A 86 8.84 -7.77 -6.97
C LEU A 86 7.66 -8.70 -6.68
N PHE A 87 7.43 -9.71 -7.51
CA PHE A 87 6.36 -10.68 -7.27
C PHE A 87 6.62 -11.52 -6.02
N ILE A 88 7.87 -11.92 -5.77
CA ILE A 88 8.26 -12.60 -4.53
C ILE A 88 8.03 -11.68 -3.31
N GLN A 89 8.45 -10.42 -3.41
CA GLN A 89 8.23 -9.42 -2.36
C GLN A 89 6.74 -9.23 -2.06
N TRP A 90 5.91 -9.10 -3.09
CA TRP A 90 4.46 -8.98 -2.96
C TRP A 90 3.85 -10.11 -2.11
N ARG A 91 4.23 -11.37 -2.38
CA ARG A 91 3.77 -12.51 -1.57
C ARG A 91 4.24 -12.45 -0.12
N GLY A 92 5.46 -11.95 0.12
CA GLY A 92 5.95 -11.70 1.47
C GLY A 92 5.14 -10.63 2.20
N VAL A 93 4.75 -9.56 1.51
CA VAL A 93 3.88 -8.51 2.03
C VAL A 93 2.49 -9.07 2.38
N LEU A 94 1.87 -9.86 1.48
CA LEU A 94 0.60 -10.53 1.74
C LEU A 94 0.64 -11.33 3.05
N ALA A 95 1.64 -12.20 3.20
CA ALA A 95 1.77 -13.04 4.38
C ALA A 95 2.00 -12.23 5.67
N ALA A 96 2.90 -11.24 5.63
CA ALA A 96 3.23 -10.42 6.80
C ALA A 96 2.05 -9.56 7.27
N TYR A 97 1.30 -8.98 6.33
CA TYR A 97 0.14 -8.17 6.69
C TYR A 97 -1.06 -9.02 7.11
N ASP A 98 -1.28 -10.20 6.51
CA ASP A 98 -2.30 -11.15 6.99
C ASP A 98 -2.02 -11.59 8.43
N GLU A 99 -0.77 -11.93 8.75
CA GLU A 99 -0.35 -12.22 10.11
C GLU A 99 -0.61 -11.03 11.06
N GLY A 100 -0.26 -9.82 10.63
CA GLY A 100 -0.47 -8.59 11.39
C GLY A 100 -1.94 -8.30 11.68
N LEU A 101 -2.83 -8.46 10.68
CA LEU A 101 -4.26 -8.24 10.86
C LEU A 101 -4.86 -9.17 11.93
N VAL A 102 -4.45 -10.44 11.93
CA VAL A 102 -4.95 -11.48 12.84
C VAL A 102 -4.35 -11.35 14.24
N LYS A 103 -3.05 -11.08 14.36
CA LYS A 103 -2.35 -11.07 15.66
C LYS A 103 -2.39 -9.72 16.39
N GLY A 104 -2.82 -8.64 15.72
CA GLY A 104 -3.04 -7.33 16.34
C GLY A 104 -2.03 -6.26 15.93
N ASP A 105 -2.29 -5.04 16.39
CA ASP A 105 -1.65 -3.81 15.87
C ASP A 105 -0.13 -3.77 16.07
N ALA A 106 0.40 -4.40 17.12
CA ALA A 106 1.85 -4.48 17.34
C ALA A 106 2.54 -5.33 16.25
N VAL A 107 1.94 -6.46 15.87
CA VAL A 107 2.48 -7.34 14.82
C VAL A 107 2.31 -6.68 13.45
N LEU A 108 1.16 -6.02 13.22
CA LEU A 108 0.93 -5.25 12.01
C LEU A 108 1.91 -4.07 11.88
N GLY A 109 2.16 -3.35 12.97
CA GLY A 109 3.15 -2.27 13.03
C GLY A 109 4.56 -2.77 12.72
N ALA A 110 4.95 -3.92 13.24
CA ALA A 110 6.23 -4.55 12.90
C ALA A 110 6.32 -4.91 11.40
N ALA A 111 5.24 -5.41 10.80
CA ALA A 111 5.20 -5.69 9.36
C ALA A 111 5.30 -4.41 8.53
N VAL A 112 4.58 -3.35 8.91
CA VAL A 112 4.65 -2.02 8.28
C VAL A 112 6.07 -1.45 8.35
N TRP A 113 6.71 -1.52 9.52
CA TRP A 113 8.08 -1.08 9.73
C TRP A 113 9.08 -1.82 8.84
N ARG A 114 8.97 -3.16 8.76
CA ARG A 114 9.83 -3.98 7.88
C ARG A 114 9.65 -3.64 6.40
N ASN A 115 8.43 -3.42 5.94
CA ASN A 115 8.13 -3.22 4.52
C ASN A 115 8.36 -1.78 4.05
N LEU A 116 7.84 -0.78 4.77
CA LEU A 116 7.95 0.63 4.37
C LEU A 116 9.26 1.30 4.80
N TRP A 117 9.74 0.99 6.01
CA TRP A 117 10.97 1.56 6.56
C TRP A 117 12.17 0.60 6.51
N LYS A 118 12.03 -0.56 5.86
CA LYS A 118 13.12 -1.54 5.65
C LYS A 118 13.77 -2.00 6.95
N ALA A 119 12.99 -2.09 8.04
CA ALA A 119 13.49 -2.37 9.38
C ALA A 119 14.58 -1.38 9.87
N SER A 120 14.59 -0.16 9.34
CA SER A 120 15.52 0.88 9.77
C SER A 120 15.11 1.45 11.12
N TYR A 121 16.06 1.65 12.03
CA TYR A 121 15.86 2.41 13.26
C TYR A 121 16.07 3.90 13.09
N THR A 122 16.51 4.32 11.90
CA THR A 122 16.72 5.73 11.54
C THR A 122 15.81 6.14 10.40
N GLY A 123 15.22 7.32 10.50
CA GLY A 123 14.50 7.97 9.42
C GLY A 123 15.44 8.40 8.28
N PRO A 124 14.90 8.77 7.10
CA PRO A 124 15.73 9.26 5.99
C PRO A 124 16.48 10.57 6.27
N ASP A 125 16.11 11.28 7.34
CA ASP A 125 16.80 12.46 7.87
C ASP A 125 17.95 12.12 8.85
N GLY A 126 18.22 10.83 9.06
CA GLY A 126 19.27 10.33 9.96
C GLY A 126 18.89 10.38 11.45
N LYS A 127 17.67 10.77 11.79
CA LYS A 127 17.18 10.80 13.18
C LYS A 127 16.55 9.46 13.57
N ASP A 128 16.33 9.26 14.86
CA ASP A 128 15.65 8.07 15.37
C ASP A 128 14.25 7.88 14.76
N MET A 129 13.86 6.62 14.60
CA MET A 129 12.57 6.24 14.06
C MET A 129 11.43 6.85 14.87
N ASN A 130 10.59 7.64 14.21
CA ASN A 130 9.36 8.13 14.81
C ASN A 130 8.27 7.05 14.72
N TRP A 131 8.12 6.27 15.79
CA TRP A 131 7.13 5.19 15.90
C TRP A 131 5.67 5.65 15.72
N THR A 132 5.36 6.93 15.97
CA THR A 132 4.04 7.51 15.69
C THR A 132 3.68 7.40 14.20
N LYS A 133 4.66 7.48 13.29
CA LYS A 133 4.42 7.32 11.85
C LYS A 133 4.00 5.90 11.49
N ILE A 134 4.61 4.90 12.13
CA ILE A 134 4.23 3.49 11.95
C ILE A 134 2.82 3.27 12.50
N ALA A 135 2.51 3.79 13.69
CA ALA A 135 1.17 3.72 14.27
C ALA A 135 0.11 4.40 13.39
N CYS A 136 0.45 5.53 12.75
CA CYS A 136 -0.43 6.23 11.81
C CYS A 136 -0.75 5.35 10.58
N VAL A 137 0.25 4.67 10.02
CA VAL A 137 0.01 3.72 8.91
C VAL A 137 -0.86 2.54 9.36
N VAL A 138 -0.67 2.03 10.58
CA VAL A 138 -1.54 0.98 11.14
C VAL A 138 -2.98 1.46 11.28
N ALA A 139 -3.19 2.65 11.85
CA ALA A 139 -4.51 3.26 11.99
C ALA A 139 -5.18 3.45 10.62
N TYR A 140 -4.43 3.96 9.65
CA TYR A 140 -4.85 4.07 8.25
C TYR A 140 -5.31 2.71 7.68
N MET A 141 -4.49 1.66 7.81
CA MET A 141 -4.86 0.33 7.31
C MET A 141 -6.16 -0.18 7.94
N ARG A 142 -6.33 0.00 9.26
CA ARG A 142 -7.55 -0.41 9.98
C ARG A 142 -8.77 0.38 9.50
N ARG A 143 -8.66 1.70 9.37
CA ARG A 143 -9.74 2.56 8.87
C ARG A 143 -10.14 2.16 7.46
N VAL A 144 -9.17 2.06 6.55
CA VAL A 144 -9.45 1.75 5.13
C VAL A 144 -10.08 0.38 4.97
N LEU A 145 -9.63 -0.64 5.72
CA LEU A 145 -10.29 -1.96 5.70
C LEU A 145 -11.72 -1.90 6.23
N SER A 146 -11.96 -1.13 7.29
CA SER A 146 -13.30 -0.93 7.86
C SER A 146 -14.22 -0.18 6.89
N GLU A 147 -13.71 0.80 6.16
CA GLU A 147 -14.48 1.53 5.14
C GLU A 147 -14.76 0.61 3.94
N LEU A 148 -13.76 -0.11 3.44
CA LEU A 148 -13.88 -1.05 2.32
C LEU A 148 -14.90 -2.16 2.62
N SER A 149 -15.00 -2.63 3.86
CA SER A 149 -15.96 -3.67 4.23
C SER A 149 -17.42 -3.24 4.09
N GLN A 150 -17.69 -1.93 4.07
CA GLN A 150 -19.04 -1.37 3.90
C GLN A 150 -19.37 -1.06 2.42
N VAL A 151 -18.39 -1.19 1.52
CA VAL A 151 -18.57 -0.90 0.09
C VAL A 151 -19.11 -2.13 -0.64
N THR A 152 -20.17 -1.96 -1.41
CA THR A 152 -20.73 -3.03 -2.28
C THR A 152 -19.78 -3.35 -3.43
N GLU A 153 -19.86 -4.55 -4.02
CA GLU A 153 -18.99 -4.93 -5.14
C GLU A 153 -19.09 -3.96 -6.33
N GLY A 154 -20.31 -3.53 -6.69
CA GLY A 154 -20.56 -2.60 -7.80
C GLY A 154 -20.01 -1.19 -7.55
N ASP A 155 -19.89 -0.78 -6.28
CA ASP A 155 -19.40 0.54 -5.90
C ASP A 155 -17.88 0.57 -5.63
N LEU A 156 -17.21 -0.58 -5.61
CA LEU A 156 -15.77 -0.66 -5.32
C LEU A 156 -14.98 0.31 -6.18
N ILE A 157 -15.16 0.28 -7.50
CA ILE A 157 -14.43 1.16 -8.43
C ILE A 157 -14.76 2.63 -8.16
N LEU A 158 -16.01 2.95 -7.80
CA LEU A 158 -16.47 4.32 -7.58
C LEU A 158 -15.85 4.93 -6.30
N THR A 159 -15.60 4.12 -5.28
CA THR A 159 -15.02 4.56 -4.00
C THR A 159 -13.51 4.78 -4.04
N LEU A 160 -12.83 4.19 -5.02
CA LEU A 160 -11.40 4.40 -5.29
C LEU A 160 -11.15 5.72 -6.02
N GLU A 161 -12.18 6.37 -6.54
CA GLU A 161 -12.02 7.64 -7.26
C GLU A 161 -12.39 8.82 -6.36
N ARG A 162 -11.55 9.85 -6.40
CA ARG A 162 -11.87 11.14 -5.79
C ARG A 162 -13.13 11.72 -6.47
N ARG A 163 -14.22 11.89 -5.72
CA ARG A 163 -15.47 12.48 -6.22
C ARG A 163 -15.91 13.67 -5.35
N ASN A 164 -16.38 14.73 -6.00
CA ASN A 164 -16.99 15.91 -5.36
C ASN A 164 -16.09 16.56 -4.29
N GLY A 165 -14.78 16.65 -4.54
CA GLY A 165 -13.82 17.27 -3.62
C GLY A 165 -13.42 16.41 -2.41
N LYS A 166 -14.23 15.41 -2.04
CA LYS A 166 -13.91 14.45 -0.97
C LYS A 166 -12.75 13.55 -1.39
N PRO A 167 -11.77 13.31 -0.51
CA PRO A 167 -10.71 12.33 -0.79
C PRO A 167 -11.32 10.96 -1.07
N GLY A 168 -10.71 10.19 -1.99
CA GLY A 168 -11.05 8.77 -2.16
C GLY A 168 -10.72 7.98 -0.90
N ILE A 169 -11.11 6.71 -0.84
CA ILE A 169 -10.96 5.86 0.35
C ILE A 169 -9.52 5.78 0.89
N PHE A 170 -8.54 5.90 0.00
CA PHE A 170 -7.11 5.90 0.34
C PHE A 170 -6.57 7.27 0.75
N GLY A 171 -7.37 8.33 0.66
CA GLY A 171 -6.96 9.67 1.01
C GLY A 171 -6.76 9.83 2.51
N TYR A 172 -6.03 10.90 2.83
CA TYR A 172 -5.77 11.29 4.20
C TYR A 172 -7.05 11.59 4.98
N SER A 173 -7.07 11.13 6.24
CA SER A 173 -8.13 11.41 7.19
C SER A 173 -7.53 11.89 8.51
N GLU A 174 -8.06 13.00 9.04
CA GLU A 174 -7.73 13.48 10.39
C GLU A 174 -8.03 12.42 11.48
N LEU A 175 -8.90 11.46 11.18
CA LEU A 175 -9.18 10.33 12.06
C LEU A 175 -7.92 9.48 12.32
N ASP A 176 -7.05 9.34 11.33
CA ASP A 176 -5.85 8.51 11.45
C ASP A 176 -4.89 9.10 12.50
N LYS A 177 -4.72 10.43 12.51
CA LYS A 177 -3.93 11.14 13.53
C LYS A 177 -4.59 11.07 14.91
N LYS A 178 -5.89 11.35 14.98
CA LYS A 178 -6.65 11.29 16.24
C LYS A 178 -6.61 9.93 16.91
N LEU A 179 -6.66 8.84 16.14
CA LEU A 179 -6.59 7.47 16.68
C LEU A 179 -5.23 7.16 17.34
N VAL A 180 -4.16 7.77 16.85
CA VAL A 180 -2.81 7.61 17.41
C VAL A 180 -2.63 8.48 18.65
N ASP A 181 -3.12 9.72 18.60
CA ASP A 181 -2.97 10.68 19.71
C ASP A 181 -3.89 10.37 20.89
N ALA A 182 -5.08 9.82 20.66
CA ALA A 182 -6.05 9.47 21.72
C ALA A 182 -5.61 8.28 22.60
N LYS A 183 -4.55 7.55 22.22
CA LYS A 183 -3.99 6.42 22.99
C LYS A 183 -2.71 6.77 23.76
N ARG A 184 -2.32 8.05 23.82
CA ARG A 184 -1.24 8.56 24.69
C ARG A 184 -1.79 8.99 26.05
#